data_AF-A0A1G3GZW0-F1
#
_entry.id   AF-A0A1G3GZW0-F1
#
_cell.length_a   1.000
_cell.length_b   1.000
_cell.length_c   1.000
_cell.angle_alpha   90.00
_cell.angle_beta   90.00
_cell.angle_gamma   90.00
#
_symmetry.space_group_name_H-M   'P 1'
#
loop_
_entity.id
_entity.type
_entity.pdbx_description
1 polymer ?
#
loop_
_entity_poly.entity_id
_entity_poly.type
_entity_poly.pdbx_seq_one_letter_code
_entity_poly.pdbx_strand_id
1 'polypeptide(L)'
;MKKLFLGIIALVVSLGISTGALAADKKAAAKAAPAAAADGPAAGMYWGKWPKGKAKGFVPPCGTNVLPLGGDDILQATVDTYCAVKPGKYTSYINPAVMKTYNAKGAKYPDGKTGVLEFKEIGVAFTTDHKGGVPVYDVVSLKDGKSVASKDKGHPLNPEVCAACHIGHKGVCSSIGFVCGNRS
;
A
#
# COMPACT_ATOMS: atom_id res chain seq x y z
N MET A 1 7.53 -68.78 -31.90
CA MET A 1 6.52 -69.46 -32.74
C MET A 1 5.56 -68.41 -33.29
N LYS A 2 5.35 -68.39 -34.62
CA LYS A 2 4.12 -68.07 -35.40
C LYS A 2 3.15 -67.04 -34.77
N LYS A 3 2.64 -65.98 -35.41
CA LYS A 3 2.35 -65.63 -36.82
C LYS A 3 1.81 -64.17 -36.77
N LEU A 4 2.13 -63.28 -37.73
CA LEU A 4 1.27 -62.87 -38.85
C LEU A 4 -0.18 -62.46 -38.44
N PHE A 5 -0.83 -61.40 -38.90
CA PHE A 5 -0.66 -60.42 -39.98
C PHE A 5 -1.88 -59.47 -39.94
N LEU A 6 -1.77 -58.28 -40.57
CA LEU A 6 -2.81 -57.53 -41.33
C LEU A 6 -4.15 -57.19 -40.64
N GLY A 7 -4.79 -56.06 -40.89
CA GLY A 7 -4.74 -55.19 -42.04
C GLY A 7 -5.81 -54.10 -41.91
N ILE A 8 -5.61 -53.11 -42.76
CA ILE A 8 -6.32 -51.84 -42.96
C ILE A 8 -7.76 -52.09 -43.43
N ILE A 9 -8.70 -51.18 -43.14
CA ILE A 9 -9.58 -50.51 -44.13
C ILE A 9 -10.59 -49.58 -43.45
N ALA A 10 -10.66 -48.39 -44.02
CA ALA A 10 -11.51 -47.26 -43.67
C ALA A 10 -12.92 -47.34 -44.29
N LEU A 11 -13.86 -46.55 -43.76
CA LEU A 11 -14.86 -45.69 -44.45
C LEU A 11 -15.88 -45.25 -43.38
N VAL A 12 -16.07 -43.97 -43.02
CA VAL A 12 -16.62 -42.81 -43.77
C VAL A 12 -18.15 -42.83 -43.85
N VAL A 13 -18.77 -41.79 -43.21
CA VAL A 13 -20.01 -41.06 -43.62
C VAL A 13 -21.34 -41.79 -43.35
N SER A 14 -22.42 -41.18 -42.83
CA SER A 14 -22.76 -39.85 -42.31
C SER A 14 -24.26 -39.86 -41.90
N LEU A 15 -24.75 -38.71 -41.37
CA LEU A 15 -26.18 -38.31 -41.23
C LEU A 15 -27.00 -39.09 -40.18
N GLY A 16 -27.82 -38.49 -39.32
CA GLY A 16 -28.26 -37.12 -39.15
C GLY A 16 -29.36 -37.05 -38.07
N ILE A 17 -29.41 -35.90 -37.39
CA ILE A 17 -30.60 -35.14 -36.98
C ILE A 17 -31.51 -35.69 -35.84
N SER A 18 -31.45 -34.93 -34.75
CA SER A 18 -32.53 -34.54 -33.80
C SER A 18 -33.09 -35.64 -32.88
N THR A 19 -33.20 -35.43 -31.57
CA THR A 19 -33.91 -34.32 -30.92
C THR A 19 -33.52 -34.30 -29.44
N GLY A 20 -33.44 -33.09 -28.87
CA GLY A 20 -33.88 -32.88 -27.49
C GLY A 20 -32.85 -33.07 -26.38
N ALA A 21 -32.73 -31.99 -25.61
CA ALA A 21 -32.41 -31.93 -24.19
C ALA A 21 -30.93 -31.67 -23.80
N LEU A 22 -30.84 -30.62 -22.98
CA LEU A 22 -29.75 -30.28 -22.05
C LEU A 22 -28.59 -29.46 -22.63
N ALA A 23 -28.92 -28.22 -23.02
CA ALA A 23 -28.00 -27.11 -22.78
C ALA A 23 -27.81 -26.94 -21.27
N ALA A 24 -26.71 -27.49 -20.75
CA ALA A 24 -26.16 -27.12 -19.45
C ALA A 24 -24.81 -26.47 -19.71
N ASP A 25 -24.85 -25.18 -20.09
CA ASP A 25 -23.68 -24.32 -20.09
C ASP A 25 -23.09 -24.29 -18.67
N LYS A 26 -22.07 -25.12 -18.42
CA LYS A 26 -21.17 -24.94 -17.28
C LYS A 26 -20.34 -23.69 -17.55
N LYS A 27 -20.96 -22.53 -17.35
CA LYS A 27 -20.26 -21.26 -17.18
C LYS A 27 -19.54 -21.34 -15.84
N ALA A 28 -18.32 -21.88 -15.87
CA ALA A 28 -17.41 -21.77 -14.75
C ALA A 28 -17.31 -20.28 -14.42
N ALA A 29 -17.85 -19.88 -13.26
CA ALA A 29 -17.68 -18.54 -12.74
C ALA A 29 -16.18 -18.35 -12.50
N ALA A 30 -15.51 -17.73 -13.47
CA ALA A 30 -14.19 -17.17 -13.27
C ALA A 30 -14.32 -16.22 -12.08
N LYS A 31 -13.77 -16.63 -10.94
CA LYS A 31 -13.64 -15.80 -9.74
C LYS A 31 -12.93 -14.54 -10.20
N ALA A 32 -13.67 -13.44 -10.30
CA ALA A 32 -13.13 -12.16 -10.73
C ALA A 32 -11.89 -11.87 -9.89
N ALA A 33 -10.76 -11.67 -10.55
CA ALA A 33 -9.59 -11.11 -9.89
C ALA A 33 -10.02 -9.82 -9.20
N PRO A 34 -9.61 -9.57 -7.94
CA PRO A 34 -9.95 -8.33 -7.27
C PRO A 34 -9.55 -7.17 -8.17
N ALA A 35 -10.50 -6.29 -8.47
CA ALA A 35 -10.24 -5.07 -9.22
C ALA A 35 -9.04 -4.37 -8.58
N ALA A 36 -8.01 -4.08 -9.38
CA ALA A 36 -6.86 -3.32 -8.91
C ALA A 36 -7.38 -2.08 -8.19
N ALA A 37 -7.10 -1.96 -6.89
CA ALA A 37 -7.51 -0.81 -6.11
C ALA A 37 -7.00 0.44 -6.83
N ALA A 38 -7.89 1.35 -7.21
CA ALA A 38 -7.54 2.52 -8.01
C ALA A 38 -6.28 3.20 -7.44
N ASP A 39 -5.26 3.40 -8.27
CA ASP A 39 -3.99 4.03 -7.90
C ASP A 39 -4.16 5.55 -7.72
N GLY A 40 -4.90 5.95 -6.69
CA GLY A 40 -5.12 7.33 -6.28
C GLY A 40 -5.44 7.43 -4.78
N PRO A 41 -5.55 8.62 -4.21
CA PRO A 41 -5.91 8.78 -2.80
C PRO A 41 -7.29 8.20 -2.50
N ALA A 42 -7.54 7.84 -1.24
CA ALA A 42 -8.88 7.45 -0.82
C ALA A 42 -9.89 8.59 -1.07
N ALA A 43 -11.10 8.22 -1.51
CA ALA A 43 -12.13 9.18 -1.89
C ALA A 43 -12.55 10.03 -0.67
N GLY A 44 -12.75 11.34 -0.89
CA GLY A 44 -13.21 12.26 0.16
C GLY A 44 -12.12 12.76 1.12
N MET A 45 -10.89 12.25 1.02
CA MET A 45 -9.79 12.71 1.88
C MET A 45 -9.23 14.06 1.44
N TYR A 46 -8.82 14.90 2.40
CA TYR A 46 -8.37 16.27 2.12
C TYR A 46 -7.10 16.33 1.24
N TRP A 47 -6.27 15.29 1.27
CA TRP A 47 -5.08 15.16 0.42
C TRP A 47 -5.40 14.64 -0.97
N GLY A 48 -6.68 14.48 -1.32
CA GLY A 48 -7.14 13.98 -2.63
C GLY A 48 -6.59 14.75 -3.84
N LYS A 49 -6.17 16.00 -3.62
CA LYS A 49 -5.59 16.90 -4.63
C LYS A 49 -4.07 17.03 -4.54
N TRP A 50 -3.44 16.36 -3.59
CA TRP A 50 -1.99 16.45 -3.39
C TRP A 50 -1.26 15.50 -4.35
N PRO A 51 -0.08 15.90 -4.87
CA PRO A 51 0.74 15.00 -5.65
C PRO A 51 1.22 13.81 -4.79
N LYS A 52 1.40 12.66 -5.44
CA LYS A 52 2.05 11.51 -4.82
C LYS A 52 3.48 11.89 -4.44
N GLY A 53 3.88 11.53 -3.24
CA GLY A 53 5.27 11.61 -2.79
C GLY A 53 6.11 10.49 -3.40
N LYS A 54 7.42 10.53 -3.12
CA LYS A 54 8.36 9.50 -3.60
C LYS A 54 8.24 8.19 -2.81
N ALA A 55 7.83 8.25 -1.55
CA ALA A 55 7.66 7.06 -0.72
C ALA A 55 6.41 6.28 -1.18
N LYS A 56 6.64 5.09 -1.73
CA LYS A 56 5.63 4.12 -2.13
C LYS A 56 6.25 2.73 -2.05
N GLY A 57 5.48 1.72 -1.70
CA GLY A 57 6.04 0.38 -1.55
C GLY A 57 5.07 -0.56 -0.88
N PHE A 58 5.62 -1.61 -0.28
CA PHE A 58 4.91 -2.64 0.44
C PHE A 58 5.66 -2.95 1.73
N VAL A 59 4.94 -3.02 2.85
CA VAL A 59 5.51 -3.48 4.13
C VAL A 59 5.27 -4.99 4.22
N PRO A 60 6.32 -5.82 4.16
CA PRO A 60 6.18 -7.27 4.25
C PRO A 60 5.77 -7.78 5.64
N PRO A 61 5.41 -9.08 5.75
CA PRO A 61 5.08 -9.70 7.04
C PRO A 61 6.21 -9.64 8.07
N CYS A 62 5.85 -9.86 9.34
CA CYS A 62 6.80 -9.87 10.45
C CYS A 62 7.98 -10.81 10.22
N GLY A 63 9.16 -10.41 10.69
CA GLY A 63 10.39 -11.19 10.56
C GLY A 63 11.03 -11.16 9.17
N THR A 64 10.48 -10.41 8.21
CA THR A 64 11.11 -10.23 6.90
C THR A 64 12.30 -9.27 7.04
N ASN A 65 13.49 -9.73 6.66
CA ASN A 65 14.66 -8.87 6.48
C ASN A 65 14.63 -8.26 5.07
N VAL A 66 14.38 -6.96 4.97
CA VAL A 66 14.23 -6.23 3.70
C VAL A 66 15.55 -5.70 3.14
N LEU A 67 16.60 -5.61 3.95
CA LEU A 67 17.91 -5.11 3.55
C LEU A 67 18.53 -5.89 2.36
N PRO A 68 18.58 -7.25 2.35
CA PRO A 68 19.09 -8.00 1.21
C PRO A 68 18.18 -7.94 -0.02
N LEU A 69 16.96 -7.43 0.13
CA LEU A 69 15.96 -7.27 -0.94
C LEU A 69 15.97 -5.86 -1.53
N GLY A 70 16.96 -5.02 -1.16
CA GLY A 70 17.06 -3.63 -1.62
C GLY A 70 16.19 -2.64 -0.83
N GLY A 71 15.64 -3.05 0.32
CA GLY A 71 15.04 -2.14 1.29
C GLY A 71 16.10 -1.36 2.07
N ASP A 72 15.66 -0.29 2.73
CA ASP A 72 16.50 0.54 3.59
C ASP A 72 16.18 0.32 5.08
N ASP A 73 16.98 0.92 5.97
CA ASP A 73 16.80 0.83 7.42
C ASP A 73 15.45 1.38 7.89
N ILE A 74 14.88 2.36 7.18
CA ILE A 74 13.56 2.92 7.49
C ILE A 74 12.50 1.88 7.18
N LEU A 75 12.59 1.20 6.05
CA LEU A 75 11.67 0.12 5.68
C LEU A 75 11.81 -1.06 6.64
N GLN A 76 13.03 -1.43 7.05
CA GLN A 76 13.23 -2.48 8.06
C GLN A 76 12.58 -2.11 9.39
N ALA A 77 12.84 -0.91 9.90
CA ALA A 77 12.19 -0.43 11.13
C ALA A 77 10.66 -0.35 10.99
N THR A 78 10.16 -0.02 9.80
CA THR A 78 8.72 -0.03 9.50
C THR A 78 8.15 -1.44 9.56
N VAL A 79 8.85 -2.45 9.05
CA VAL A 79 8.45 -3.87 9.19
C VAL A 79 8.42 -4.23 10.67
N ASP A 80 9.50 -3.99 11.40
CA ASP A 80 9.62 -4.40 12.80
C ASP A 80 8.55 -3.73 13.70
N THR A 81 8.18 -2.49 13.38
CA THR A 81 7.20 -1.71 14.14
C THR A 81 5.76 -2.05 13.78
N TYR A 82 5.44 -2.15 12.48
CA TYR A 82 4.05 -2.17 12.00
C TYR A 82 3.61 -3.53 11.47
N CYS A 83 4.47 -4.54 11.38
CA CYS A 83 4.09 -5.83 10.78
C CYS A 83 2.90 -6.51 11.46
N ALA A 84 2.69 -6.28 12.77
CA ALA A 84 1.56 -6.82 13.52
C ALA A 84 0.19 -6.36 12.98
N VAL A 85 0.13 -5.16 12.39
CA VAL A 85 -1.08 -4.63 11.75
C VAL A 85 -1.17 -4.97 10.26
N LYS A 86 -0.17 -5.68 9.70
CA LYS A 86 -0.14 -6.14 8.29
C LYS A 86 -0.51 -5.02 7.30
N PRO A 87 0.22 -3.90 7.28
CA PRO A 87 -0.26 -2.67 6.67
C PRO A 87 -0.22 -2.70 5.13
N GLY A 88 0.57 -3.61 4.54
CA GLY A 88 0.54 -3.90 3.11
C GLY A 88 1.10 -2.79 2.24
N LYS A 89 0.47 -2.56 1.08
CA LYS A 89 0.91 -1.51 0.13
C LYS A 89 0.65 -0.12 0.68
N TYR A 90 1.64 0.77 0.53
CA TYR A 90 1.54 2.16 0.93
C TYR A 90 1.84 3.15 -0.19
N THR A 91 1.26 4.35 -0.08
CA THR A 91 1.54 5.48 -0.97
C THR A 91 1.55 6.77 -0.18
N SER A 92 2.58 7.59 -0.40
CA SER A 92 2.68 8.91 0.23
C SER A 92 2.04 10.01 -0.62
N TYR A 93 1.56 11.05 0.06
CA TYR A 93 1.07 12.30 -0.52
C TYR A 93 1.65 13.47 0.26
N ILE A 94 2.10 14.52 -0.43
CA ILE A 94 2.80 15.65 0.19
C ILE A 94 2.10 16.94 -0.16
N ASN A 95 1.89 17.81 0.83
CA ASN A 95 1.27 19.11 0.61
C ASN A 95 2.23 20.05 -0.15
N PRO A 96 1.92 20.44 -1.40
CA PRO A 96 2.81 21.27 -2.19
C PRO A 96 2.95 22.68 -1.62
N ALA A 97 1.91 23.20 -0.94
CA ALA A 97 1.95 24.54 -0.35
C ALA A 97 2.94 24.61 0.81
N VAL A 98 2.92 23.62 1.70
CA VAL A 98 3.87 23.50 2.82
C VAL A 98 5.29 23.37 2.30
N MET A 99 5.52 22.52 1.28
CA MET A 99 6.85 22.34 0.69
C MET A 99 7.36 23.62 0.01
N LYS A 100 6.50 24.36 -0.69
CA LYS A 100 6.87 25.66 -1.29
C LYS A 100 7.36 26.63 -0.22
N THR A 101 6.64 26.75 0.89
CA THR A 101 7.01 27.65 1.99
C THR A 101 8.29 27.17 2.69
N TYR A 102 8.42 25.87 2.94
CA TYR A 102 9.61 25.28 3.54
C TYR A 102 10.86 25.57 2.69
N ASN A 103 10.79 25.30 1.38
CA ASN A 103 11.91 25.53 0.47
C ASN A 103 12.31 27.01 0.35
N ALA A 104 11.37 27.94 0.58
CA ALA A 104 11.64 29.38 0.55
C ALA A 104 12.23 29.92 1.87
N LYS A 105 11.89 29.32 3.02
CA LYS A 105 12.25 29.84 4.37
C LYS A 105 13.33 29.00 5.07
N GLY A 106 13.58 27.78 4.62
CA GLY A 106 14.77 26.96 4.88
C GLY A 106 14.95 26.37 6.28
N ALA A 107 14.29 26.89 7.32
CA ALA A 107 14.55 26.48 8.69
C ALA A 107 13.55 25.45 9.22
N LYS A 108 12.25 25.75 9.20
CA LYS A 108 11.20 24.91 9.81
C LYS A 108 10.01 24.76 8.88
N TYR A 109 9.29 23.65 9.01
CA TYR A 109 7.99 23.51 8.36
C TYR A 109 7.03 24.59 8.89
N PRO A 110 6.27 25.25 8.00
CA PRO A 110 5.16 26.09 8.42
C PRO A 110 4.07 25.24 9.08
N ASP A 111 3.22 25.89 9.87
CA ASP A 111 2.08 25.25 10.49
C ASP A 111 1.11 24.68 9.43
N GLY A 112 0.57 23.51 9.73
CA GLY A 112 -0.45 22.84 8.93
C GLY A 112 -0.06 21.47 8.41
N LYS A 113 -0.91 20.95 7.52
CA LYS A 113 -0.86 19.57 7.05
C LYS A 113 0.26 19.35 6.07
N THR A 114 1.17 18.41 6.34
CA THR A 114 2.43 18.30 5.60
C THR A 114 2.49 17.06 4.72
N GLY A 115 2.21 15.90 5.30
CA GLY A 115 2.37 14.62 4.62
C GLY A 115 1.37 13.58 5.08
N VAL A 116 1.09 12.64 4.19
CA VAL A 116 0.21 11.50 4.44
C VAL A 116 0.85 10.24 3.89
N LEU A 117 0.76 9.13 4.62
CA LEU A 117 1.11 7.79 4.19
C LEU A 117 -0.15 6.93 4.25
N GLU A 118 -0.75 6.63 3.10
CA GLU A 118 -1.97 5.81 3.03
C GLU A 118 -1.66 4.32 3.01
N PHE A 119 -2.41 3.55 3.80
CA PHE A 119 -2.42 2.09 3.79
C PHE A 119 -3.85 1.60 3.52
N LYS A 120 -4.17 1.40 2.24
CA LYS A 120 -5.54 1.08 1.82
C LYS A 120 -6.02 -0.27 2.31
N GLU A 121 -5.13 -1.25 2.41
CA GLU A 121 -5.46 -2.62 2.83
C GLU A 121 -6.02 -2.68 4.25
N ILE A 122 -5.55 -1.78 5.13
CA ILE A 122 -6.01 -1.68 6.52
C ILE A 122 -6.92 -0.47 6.76
N GLY A 123 -7.26 0.28 5.72
CA GLY A 123 -8.24 1.36 5.79
C GLY A 123 -7.80 2.57 6.63
N VAL A 124 -6.50 2.81 6.77
CA VAL A 124 -5.97 3.97 7.54
C VAL A 124 -4.95 4.78 6.75
N ALA A 125 -4.66 5.99 7.21
CA ALA A 125 -3.53 6.78 6.79
C ALA A 125 -2.79 7.36 7.99
N PHE A 126 -1.46 7.37 7.92
CA PHE A 126 -0.63 8.07 8.90
C PHE A 126 -0.45 9.50 8.41
N THR A 127 -0.75 10.47 9.26
CA THR A 127 -0.72 11.88 8.90
C THR A 127 0.35 12.60 9.70
N THR A 128 1.03 13.55 9.06
CA THR A 128 1.94 14.47 9.72
C THR A 128 1.50 15.89 9.44
N ASP A 129 1.16 16.61 10.50
CA ASP A 129 0.94 18.04 10.53
C ASP A 129 2.13 18.70 11.26
N HIS A 130 2.28 20.02 11.15
CA HIS A 130 3.25 20.79 11.92
C HIS A 130 2.57 21.92 12.69
N LYS A 131 3.05 22.22 13.90
CA LYS A 131 2.63 23.37 14.72
C LYS A 131 3.84 23.97 15.43
N GLY A 132 4.11 25.25 15.20
CA GLY A 132 5.36 25.90 15.64
C GLY A 132 6.62 25.25 15.05
N GLY A 133 6.50 24.61 13.89
CA GLY A 133 7.57 23.79 13.30
C GLY A 133 7.81 22.43 13.99
N VAL A 134 6.99 22.06 14.97
CA VAL A 134 7.04 20.74 15.62
C VAL A 134 6.05 19.80 14.95
N PRO A 135 6.44 18.55 14.62
CA PRO A 135 5.53 17.61 14.01
C PRO A 135 4.44 17.13 14.98
N VAL A 136 3.26 16.91 14.43
CA VAL A 136 2.10 16.31 15.08
C VAL A 136 1.67 15.11 14.24
N TYR A 137 1.73 13.93 14.85
CA TYR A 137 1.38 12.67 14.20
C TYR A 137 -0.03 12.23 14.59
N ASP A 138 -0.72 11.58 13.66
CA ASP A 138 -2.01 10.94 13.90
C ASP A 138 -2.19 9.76 12.92
N VAL A 139 -3.15 8.88 13.23
CA VAL A 139 -3.60 7.81 12.37
C VAL A 139 -5.09 8.03 12.13
N VAL A 140 -5.51 8.22 10.89
CA VAL A 140 -6.91 8.50 10.55
C VAL A 140 -7.52 7.37 9.73
N SER A 141 -8.82 7.13 9.90
CA SER A 141 -9.57 6.21 9.05
C SER A 141 -9.74 6.78 7.65
N LEU A 142 -9.51 5.97 6.63
CA LEU A 142 -9.84 6.32 5.23
C LEU A 142 -11.35 6.37 4.96
N LYS A 143 -12.18 5.92 5.91
CA LYS A 143 -13.64 5.94 5.78
C LYS A 143 -14.23 7.33 6.00
N ASP A 144 -13.76 8.02 7.03
CA ASP A 144 -14.37 9.27 7.49
C ASP A 144 -13.35 10.33 7.95
N GLY A 145 -12.05 10.04 7.83
CA GLY A 145 -10.98 10.95 8.24
C GLY A 145 -10.86 11.18 9.74
N LYS A 146 -11.59 10.43 10.58
CA LYS A 146 -11.47 10.54 12.03
C LYS A 146 -10.22 9.82 12.52
N SER A 147 -9.62 10.34 13.59
CA SER A 147 -8.52 9.67 14.27
C SER A 147 -8.97 8.30 14.78
N VAL A 148 -8.14 7.30 14.49
CA VAL A 148 -8.19 5.93 15.00
C VAL A 148 -6.87 5.58 15.69
N ALA A 149 -6.10 6.61 16.08
CA ALA A 149 -4.88 6.45 16.84
C ALA A 149 -5.14 5.66 18.13
N SER A 150 -4.30 4.67 18.38
CA SER A 150 -4.38 3.93 19.65
C SER A 150 -3.89 4.81 20.79
N LYS A 151 -4.57 4.69 21.93
CA LYS A 151 -4.16 5.32 23.20
C LYS A 151 -3.16 4.46 23.98
N ASP A 152 -3.01 3.19 23.60
CA ASP A 152 -2.13 2.25 24.28
C ASP A 152 -0.68 2.53 23.91
N LYS A 153 0.19 2.70 24.92
CA LYS A 153 1.61 2.94 24.71
C LYS A 153 2.25 1.75 23.99
N GLY A 154 3.09 2.03 23.00
CA GLY A 154 3.77 1.01 22.20
C GLY A 154 2.88 0.31 21.16
N HIS A 155 1.59 0.62 21.09
CA HIS A 155 0.74 0.11 20.01
C HIS A 155 1.19 0.71 18.67
N PRO A 156 1.28 -0.07 17.57
CA PRO A 156 1.81 0.43 16.29
C PRO A 156 1.09 1.69 15.77
N LEU A 157 -0.22 1.80 16.01
CA LEU A 157 -1.02 2.97 15.61
C LEU A 157 -1.01 4.13 16.63
N ASN A 158 -0.13 4.11 17.63
CA ASN A 158 0.01 5.20 18.59
C ASN A 158 0.96 6.30 18.02
N PRO A 159 0.57 7.59 18.04
CA PRO A 159 1.41 8.70 17.58
C PRO A 159 2.81 8.78 18.21
N GLU A 160 2.98 8.30 19.44
CA GLU A 160 4.29 8.24 20.11
C GLU A 160 5.25 7.30 19.38
N VAL A 161 4.75 6.20 18.80
CA VAL A 161 5.55 5.27 18.00
C VAL A 161 6.02 5.93 16.70
N CYS A 162 5.16 6.75 16.08
CA CYS A 162 5.54 7.56 14.92
C CYS A 162 6.68 8.53 15.29
N ALA A 163 6.53 9.26 16.38
CA ALA A 163 7.54 10.21 16.86
C ALA A 163 8.87 9.53 17.17
N ALA A 164 8.85 8.41 17.90
CA ALA A 164 10.05 7.65 18.25
C ALA A 164 10.79 7.14 17.00
N CYS A 165 10.06 6.60 16.03
CA CYS A 165 10.63 6.15 14.75
C CYS A 165 11.27 7.32 13.99
N HIS A 166 10.57 8.44 13.84
CA HIS A 166 11.11 9.62 13.14
C HIS A 166 12.36 10.18 13.83
N ILE A 167 12.37 10.27 15.17
CA ILE A 167 13.53 10.73 15.95
C ILE A 167 14.70 9.75 15.82
N GLY A 168 14.44 8.44 15.88
CA GLY A 168 15.46 7.39 15.81
C GLY A 168 16.23 7.38 14.48
N HIS A 169 15.58 7.77 13.38
CA HIS A 169 16.19 7.76 12.04
C HIS A 169 16.64 9.15 11.54
N LYS A 170 16.77 10.15 12.42
CA LYS A 170 17.49 11.45 12.25
C LYS A 170 17.72 11.95 10.82
N GLY A 171 16.66 12.11 10.03
CA GLY A 171 16.77 12.72 8.69
C GLY A 171 17.26 11.81 7.56
N VAL A 172 17.42 10.49 7.79
CA VAL A 172 17.74 9.50 6.73
C VAL A 172 16.74 9.58 5.57
N CYS A 173 15.48 9.91 5.86
CA CYS A 173 14.48 10.21 4.84
C CYS A 173 14.94 11.27 3.82
N SER A 174 15.73 12.26 4.22
CA SER A 174 16.23 13.30 3.31
C SER A 174 17.36 12.79 2.42
N SER A 175 18.24 11.91 2.91
CA SER A 175 19.35 11.36 2.12
C SER A 175 18.85 10.41 1.02
N ILE A 176 17.71 9.74 1.25
CA ILE A 176 17.02 8.92 0.24
C ILE A 176 15.98 9.71 -0.57
N GLY A 177 15.93 11.03 -0.40
CA GLY A 177 15.11 11.95 -1.19
C GLY A 177 13.62 11.97 -0.84
N PHE A 178 13.23 11.41 0.30
CA PHE A 178 11.89 11.52 0.88
C PHE A 178 11.71 12.83 1.68
N VAL A 179 10.45 13.17 1.96
CA VAL A 179 10.10 14.28 2.83
C VAL A 179 10.13 13.78 4.27
N CYS A 180 10.97 14.38 5.10
CA CYS A 180 11.06 14.02 6.51
C CYS A 180 9.99 14.73 7.33
N GLY A 181 9.18 13.94 8.06
CA GLY A 181 8.17 14.48 8.96
C GLY A 181 8.74 15.23 10.17
N ASN A 182 10.04 15.14 10.48
CA ASN A 182 10.67 15.76 11.65
C ASN A 182 11.86 16.65 11.29
N ARG A 183 11.86 17.25 10.10
CA ARG A 183 12.96 18.14 9.68
C ARG A 183 12.88 19.45 10.47
N SER A 184 13.75 19.59 11.46
CA SER A 184 13.96 20.79 12.26
C SER A 184 15.14 21.61 11.80
#